data_AF-A0A944XD81-F1
#
_entry.id   AF-A0A944XD81-F1
#
_cell.length_a   1.000
_cell.length_b   1.000
_cell.length_c   1.000
_cell.angle_alpha   90.00
_cell.angle_beta   90.00
_cell.angle_gamma   90.00
#
_symmetry.space_group_name_H-M   'P 1'
#
loop_
_entity.id
_entity.type
_entity.pdbx_description
1 polymer ?
#
loop_
_entity_poly.entity_id
_entity_poly.type
_entity_poly.pdbx_seq_one_letter_code
_entity_poly.pdbx_strand_id
1 'polypeptide(L)'
;MRNSALYLLLGLSSVIHTADAEEIKVQSYGHYKKMIHMEDTAGVVGLKQAIAAENSYAVGAIQDGKGEITILNGKVYLDYGKDGIGGSLNKIPLDEKAVLLATAKVDKWKSVKISTPLPKEQLFEVILAKAKEHGLNIEKPFPFLLEGFFKELKIHVINGQNPKFQGHGGKEKLFNMALEIKVRQAATVVGFYSASNQGVYTHPGESWHLHAVIDEQNIGAHVDDLHTGHVMTLKIPVVENYDPRFSLGLTPKEKAEFLAEMRQMLASIQGVMMGIGTDDRDLIIKSARYSGNRMARATPQSIKKKTPVSFEEIGGPTHMMFEELVIRAETDDMDMLAEATGELMQNCLACHAAFKVD
;
A
#
# COMPACT_ATOMS: atom_id res chain seq x y z
N MET A 1 3.98 -11.21 66.00
CA MET A 1 5.04 -11.32 64.97
C MET A 1 4.41 -12.03 63.78
N ARG A 2 4.03 -11.29 62.74
CA ARG A 2 3.23 -11.80 61.61
C ARG A 2 4.12 -11.64 60.37
N ASN A 3 4.56 -12.77 59.81
CA ASN A 3 5.44 -12.84 58.65
C ASN A 3 4.75 -12.23 57.43
N SER A 4 5.32 -11.15 56.90
CA SER A 4 4.97 -10.59 55.60
C SER A 4 5.79 -11.30 54.53
N ALA A 5 5.16 -12.23 53.79
CA ALA A 5 5.73 -12.76 52.56
C ALA A 5 5.44 -11.76 51.43
N LEU A 6 6.49 -11.06 51.00
CA LEU A 6 6.46 -10.12 49.89
C LEU A 6 6.53 -10.94 48.58
N TYR A 7 5.41 -11.10 47.88
CA TYR A 7 5.40 -11.69 46.54
C TYR A 7 5.88 -10.64 45.54
N LEU A 8 7.08 -10.86 45.01
CA LEU A 8 7.67 -10.05 43.95
C LEU A 8 7.03 -10.48 42.61
N LEU A 9 6.02 -9.72 42.15
CA LEU A 9 5.47 -9.85 40.80
C LEU A 9 6.51 -9.36 39.78
N LEU A 10 7.25 -10.29 39.19
CA LEU A 10 8.10 -10.05 38.01
C LEU A 10 7.19 -9.83 36.80
N GLY A 11 6.85 -8.56 36.54
CA GLY A 11 6.23 -8.16 35.28
C GLY A 11 7.20 -8.37 34.13
N LEU A 12 7.04 -9.47 33.37
CA LEU A 12 7.63 -9.60 32.05
C LEU A 12 6.95 -8.59 31.12
N SER A 13 7.54 -7.41 30.97
CA SER A 13 7.25 -6.51 29.87
C SER A 13 7.79 -7.15 28.58
N SER A 14 6.96 -7.93 27.90
CA SER A 14 7.23 -8.33 26.52
C SER A 14 7.06 -7.09 25.66
N VAL A 15 8.18 -6.45 25.30
CA VAL A 15 8.19 -5.43 24.25
C VAL A 15 7.81 -6.14 22.95
N ILE A 16 6.56 -5.99 22.53
CA ILE A 16 6.09 -6.51 21.24
C ILE A 16 6.74 -5.62 20.18
N HIS A 17 7.84 -6.09 19.60
CA HIS A 17 8.38 -5.53 18.37
C HIS A 17 7.47 -6.01 17.22
N THR A 18 6.56 -5.15 16.77
CA THR A 18 5.96 -5.32 15.46
C THR A 18 7.05 -5.00 14.43
N ALA A 19 7.58 -6.02 13.77
CA ALA A 19 8.37 -5.79 12.57
C ALA A 19 7.42 -5.16 11.54
N ASP A 20 7.66 -3.90 11.17
CA ASP A 20 6.93 -3.27 10.08
C ASP A 20 7.12 -4.10 8.80
N ALA A 21 6.05 -4.24 8.02
CA ALA A 21 6.08 -4.88 6.71
C ALA A 21 7.19 -4.25 5.85
N GLU A 22 7.94 -5.07 5.10
CA GLU A 22 8.96 -4.54 4.20
C GLU A 22 8.28 -3.80 3.05
N GLU A 23 8.33 -2.46 3.08
CA GLU A 23 7.66 -1.60 2.09
C GLU A 23 8.57 -1.30 0.90
N ILE A 24 7.99 -1.25 -0.31
CA ILE A 24 8.71 -0.76 -1.49
C ILE A 24 8.94 0.73 -1.36
N LYS A 25 10.21 1.13 -1.25
CA LYS A 25 10.59 2.53 -1.19
C LYS A 25 10.69 3.15 -2.59
N VAL A 26 9.69 3.94 -2.96
CA VAL A 26 9.79 4.86 -4.10
C VAL A 26 10.52 6.13 -3.66
N GLN A 27 11.56 6.50 -4.39
CA GLN A 27 12.24 7.79 -4.23
C GLN A 27 11.86 8.69 -5.40
N SER A 28 11.58 9.95 -5.10
CA SER A 28 11.27 10.95 -6.11
C SER A 28 12.14 12.19 -5.96
N TYR A 29 12.45 12.80 -7.10
CA TYR A 29 13.28 13.99 -7.21
C TYR A 29 12.62 14.97 -8.17
N GLY A 30 12.72 16.25 -7.82
CA GLY A 30 12.09 17.32 -8.60
C GLY A 30 10.61 17.48 -8.27
N HIS A 31 10.00 18.45 -8.94
CA HIS A 31 8.59 18.74 -8.79
C HIS A 31 8.01 19.21 -10.13
N TYR A 32 7.00 18.53 -10.67
CA TYR A 32 6.40 18.89 -11.97
C TYR A 32 5.97 20.36 -12.00
N LYS A 33 5.28 20.83 -10.95
CA LYS A 33 4.91 22.25 -10.81
C LYS A 33 6.11 23.20 -10.92
N LYS A 34 7.27 22.86 -10.36
CA LYS A 34 8.48 23.70 -10.49
C LYS A 34 9.02 23.67 -11.92
N MET A 35 9.16 22.47 -12.48
CA MET A 35 9.64 22.27 -13.84
C MET A 35 8.78 22.98 -14.89
N ILE A 36 7.47 22.74 -14.85
CA ILE A 36 6.55 23.24 -15.86
C ILE A 36 6.03 24.62 -15.48
N HIS A 37 5.40 24.82 -14.31
CA HIS A 37 4.74 26.09 -13.98
C HIS A 37 5.68 27.22 -13.55
N MET A 38 6.87 26.89 -13.05
CA MET A 38 7.89 27.88 -12.65
C MET A 38 9.09 27.89 -13.59
N GLU A 39 9.05 27.07 -14.66
CA GLU A 39 10.11 26.97 -15.67
C GLU A 39 11.49 26.62 -15.07
N ASP A 40 11.52 26.05 -13.86
CA ASP A 40 12.73 25.62 -13.17
C ASP A 40 13.17 24.26 -13.70
N THR A 41 13.92 24.31 -14.80
CA THR A 41 14.33 23.12 -15.54
C THR A 41 15.69 22.57 -15.13
N ALA A 42 16.32 23.14 -14.09
CA ALA A 42 17.64 22.73 -13.65
C ALA A 42 17.67 21.27 -13.14
N GLY A 43 18.80 20.59 -13.35
CA GLY A 43 19.01 19.24 -12.84
C GLY A 43 19.10 19.21 -11.31
N VAL A 44 18.19 18.48 -10.66
CA VAL A 44 18.08 18.40 -9.20
C VAL A 44 18.76 17.17 -8.61
N VAL A 45 19.03 16.14 -9.42
CA VAL A 45 19.71 14.92 -8.98
C VAL A 45 20.54 14.30 -10.09
N GLY A 46 21.72 13.77 -9.76
CA GLY A 46 22.55 13.00 -10.69
C GLY A 46 22.01 11.59 -10.88
N LEU A 47 21.87 11.15 -12.14
CA LEU A 47 21.22 9.87 -12.46
C LEU A 47 21.96 8.66 -11.88
N LYS A 48 23.30 8.61 -11.96
CA LYS A 48 24.10 7.51 -11.40
C LYS A 48 24.04 7.42 -9.88
N GLN A 49 23.73 8.53 -9.21
CA GLN A 49 23.58 8.56 -7.75
C GLN A 49 22.20 8.06 -7.32
N ALA A 50 21.16 8.41 -8.08
CA ALA A 50 19.77 8.12 -7.73
C ALA A 50 19.30 6.71 -8.17
N ILE A 51 19.93 6.15 -9.19
CA ILE A 51 19.48 4.90 -9.83
C ILE A 51 20.43 3.78 -9.43
N ALA A 52 19.90 2.78 -8.72
CA ALA A 52 20.65 1.57 -8.40
C ALA A 52 21.00 0.77 -9.68
N ALA A 53 22.10 0.02 -9.65
CA ALA A 53 22.56 -0.73 -10.81
C ALA A 53 21.68 -1.95 -11.15
N GLU A 54 21.12 -2.60 -10.14
CA GLU A 54 20.38 -3.87 -10.28
C GLU A 54 18.97 -3.75 -9.69
N ASN A 55 18.03 -4.51 -10.27
CA ASN A 55 16.61 -4.57 -9.89
C ASN A 55 15.95 -3.18 -9.81
N SER A 56 16.47 -2.22 -10.56
CA SER A 56 16.03 -0.83 -10.53
C SER A 56 15.05 -0.52 -11.64
N TYR A 57 14.15 0.40 -11.32
CA TYR A 57 13.13 0.91 -12.22
C TYR A 57 13.09 2.41 -12.03
N ALA A 58 13.00 3.15 -13.13
CA ALA A 58 12.91 4.60 -13.05
C ALA A 58 12.23 5.20 -14.28
N VAL A 59 11.62 6.35 -14.08
CA VAL A 59 11.02 7.20 -15.12
C VAL A 59 11.33 8.66 -14.79
N GLY A 60 11.63 9.48 -15.79
CA GLY A 60 11.95 10.87 -15.54
C GLY A 60 12.44 11.65 -16.75
N ALA A 61 12.51 12.97 -16.58
CA ALA A 61 12.95 13.93 -17.58
C ALA A 61 14.34 14.49 -17.24
N ILE A 62 15.14 14.70 -18.28
CA ILE A 62 16.51 15.20 -18.20
C ILE A 62 16.53 16.71 -18.00
N GLN A 63 17.53 17.19 -17.26
CA GLN A 63 17.75 18.62 -17.03
C GLN A 63 17.61 19.47 -18.30
N ASP A 64 17.13 20.69 -18.11
CA ASP A 64 16.83 21.67 -19.15
C ASP A 64 15.79 21.20 -20.17
N GLY A 65 15.05 20.12 -19.88
CA GLY A 65 14.13 19.47 -20.81
C GLY A 65 14.88 18.97 -22.04
N LYS A 66 15.93 18.18 -21.84
CA LYS A 66 16.78 17.68 -22.94
C LYS A 66 16.41 16.28 -23.44
N GLY A 67 15.56 15.57 -22.72
CA GLY A 67 15.35 14.14 -22.96
C GLY A 67 14.50 13.49 -21.88
N GLU A 68 14.28 12.19 -22.08
CA GLU A 68 13.60 11.28 -21.16
C GLU A 68 14.54 10.12 -20.80
N ILE A 69 14.40 9.61 -19.58
CA ILE A 69 15.04 8.38 -19.14
C ILE A 69 14.03 7.38 -18.61
N THR A 70 14.19 6.14 -19.06
CA THR A 70 13.47 4.97 -18.55
C THR A 70 14.48 3.92 -18.13
N ILE A 71 14.31 3.36 -16.94
CA ILE A 71 15.06 2.19 -16.48
C ILE A 71 14.10 1.03 -16.30
N LEU A 72 14.39 -0.10 -16.95
CA LEU A 72 13.64 -1.34 -16.83
C LEU A 72 14.58 -2.46 -16.36
N ASN A 73 14.45 -2.84 -15.08
CA ASN A 73 15.29 -3.87 -14.46
C ASN A 73 16.80 -3.60 -14.63
N GLY A 74 17.23 -2.37 -14.34
CA GLY A 74 18.61 -1.92 -14.52
C GLY A 74 19.02 -1.58 -15.96
N LYS A 75 18.26 -1.99 -16.97
CA LYS A 75 18.53 -1.61 -18.37
C LYS A 75 18.12 -0.16 -18.61
N VAL A 76 19.05 0.62 -19.16
CA VAL A 76 18.90 2.06 -19.39
C VAL A 76 18.33 2.33 -20.78
N TYR A 77 17.36 3.23 -20.88
CA TYR A 77 16.90 3.83 -22.13
C TYR A 77 16.87 5.35 -21.94
N LEU A 78 17.94 6.02 -22.36
CA LEU A 78 18.07 7.48 -22.30
C LEU A 78 17.93 8.05 -23.72
N ASP A 79 16.88 8.83 -23.95
CA ASP A 79 16.59 9.40 -25.27
C ASP A 79 16.54 10.93 -25.18
N TYR A 80 17.28 11.60 -26.07
CA TYR A 80 17.29 13.07 -26.16
C TYR A 80 16.34 13.61 -27.24
N GLY A 81 15.65 12.73 -27.98
CA GLY A 81 14.64 13.04 -28.98
C GLY A 81 15.13 13.90 -30.17
N LYS A 82 16.45 14.06 -30.33
CA LYS A 82 17.05 14.92 -31.36
C LYS A 82 16.81 14.40 -32.77
N ASP A 83 16.74 13.08 -32.91
CA ASP A 83 16.60 12.37 -34.19
C ASP A 83 15.23 11.68 -34.32
N GLY A 84 14.24 12.11 -33.53
CA GLY A 84 12.96 11.42 -33.36
C GLY A 84 12.95 10.52 -32.13
N ILE A 85 11.93 9.65 -32.00
CA ILE A 85 11.85 8.69 -30.90
C ILE A 85 12.60 7.40 -31.28
N GLY A 86 13.51 6.96 -30.42
CA GLY A 86 14.27 5.72 -30.59
C GLY A 86 15.76 5.94 -30.74
N GLY A 87 16.52 4.85 -30.71
CA GLY A 87 17.98 4.94 -30.65
C GLY A 87 18.49 5.36 -29.27
N SER A 88 17.72 5.07 -28.22
CA SER A 88 18.07 5.41 -26.84
C SER A 88 19.48 4.93 -26.46
N LEU A 89 20.21 5.76 -25.73
CA LEU A 89 21.48 5.38 -25.13
C LEU A 89 21.24 4.36 -24.02
N ASN A 90 21.90 3.21 -24.14
CA ASN A 90 21.80 2.12 -23.17
C ASN A 90 22.79 2.28 -21.99
N LYS A 91 23.13 3.52 -21.64
CA LYS A 91 24.04 3.88 -20.54
C LYS A 91 23.77 5.29 -20.05
N ILE A 92 24.09 5.55 -18.79
CA ILE A 92 24.00 6.88 -18.18
C ILE A 92 25.36 7.59 -18.33
N PRO A 93 25.44 8.74 -19.02
CA PRO A 93 26.64 9.59 -19.05
C PRO A 93 27.05 10.06 -17.63
N LEU A 94 28.32 10.46 -17.44
CA LEU A 94 28.87 10.70 -16.10
C LEU A 94 28.12 11.79 -15.31
N ASP A 95 27.84 12.91 -15.97
CA ASP A 95 27.31 14.12 -15.33
C ASP A 95 25.82 14.35 -15.65
N GLU A 96 25.12 13.32 -16.11
CA GLU A 96 23.72 13.43 -16.51
C GLU A 96 22.82 13.58 -15.28
N LYS A 97 21.94 14.60 -15.32
CA LYS A 97 21.01 14.91 -14.23
C LYS A 97 19.58 14.89 -14.70
N ALA A 98 18.68 14.51 -13.79
CA ALA A 98 17.26 14.66 -13.98
C ALA A 98 16.77 15.97 -13.35
N VAL A 99 15.82 16.63 -14.02
CA VAL A 99 14.96 17.66 -13.41
C VAL A 99 13.77 17.02 -12.69
N LEU A 100 13.34 15.85 -13.15
CA LEU A 100 12.24 15.09 -12.57
C LEU A 100 12.58 13.59 -12.65
N LEU A 101 12.48 12.86 -11.55
CA LEU A 101 12.79 11.43 -11.52
C LEU A 101 11.96 10.72 -10.45
N ALA A 102 11.41 9.57 -10.79
CA ALA A 102 10.95 8.57 -9.83
C ALA A 102 11.76 7.29 -10.01
N THR A 103 12.17 6.68 -8.90
CA THR A 103 13.00 5.47 -8.89
C THR A 103 12.58 4.53 -7.77
N ALA A 104 12.70 3.23 -8.01
CA ALA A 104 12.50 2.19 -7.01
C ALA A 104 13.37 0.98 -7.32
N LYS A 105 13.67 0.19 -6.28
CA LYS A 105 14.20 -1.16 -6.40
C LYS A 105 13.08 -2.16 -6.13
N VAL A 106 12.93 -3.15 -7.01
CA VAL A 106 11.92 -4.21 -6.85
C VAL A 106 12.57 -5.56 -7.11
N ASP A 107 12.75 -6.35 -6.06
CA ASP A 107 13.43 -7.65 -6.16
C ASP A 107 12.52 -8.76 -6.71
N LYS A 108 11.22 -8.69 -6.41
CA LYS A 108 10.25 -9.71 -6.80
C LYS A 108 8.96 -9.07 -7.30
N TRP A 109 8.43 -9.65 -8.39
CA TRP A 109 7.18 -9.25 -9.02
C TRP A 109 6.14 -10.37 -8.95
N LYS A 110 4.91 -10.02 -8.60
CA LYS A 110 3.74 -10.87 -8.77
C LYS A 110 3.03 -10.50 -10.07
N SER A 111 2.83 -11.49 -10.94
CA SER A 111 2.12 -11.31 -12.20
C SER A 111 0.63 -11.60 -12.06
N VAL A 112 -0.19 -10.71 -12.61
CA VAL A 112 -1.66 -10.79 -12.66
C VAL A 112 -2.10 -10.53 -14.10
N LYS A 113 -3.10 -11.25 -14.58
CA LYS A 113 -3.64 -11.05 -15.94
C LYS A 113 -4.80 -10.05 -15.94
N ILE A 114 -4.82 -9.17 -16.94
CA ILE A 114 -5.96 -8.30 -17.26
C ILE A 114 -6.44 -8.72 -18.64
N SER A 115 -7.55 -9.46 -18.68
CA SER A 115 -8.02 -10.10 -19.92
C SER A 115 -8.76 -9.12 -20.85
N THR A 116 -9.39 -8.10 -20.29
CA THR A 116 -10.20 -7.13 -21.02
C THR A 116 -9.35 -5.95 -21.50
N PRO A 117 -9.47 -5.51 -22.77
CA PRO A 117 -8.94 -4.24 -23.23
C PRO A 117 -9.57 -3.07 -22.47
N LEU A 118 -8.76 -2.13 -22.00
CA LEU A 118 -9.19 -1.00 -21.18
C LEU A 118 -8.56 0.31 -21.69
N PRO A 119 -9.32 1.42 -21.67
CA PRO A 119 -8.75 2.76 -21.76
C PRO A 119 -8.00 3.12 -20.46
N LYS A 120 -7.18 4.18 -20.51
CA LYS A 120 -6.28 4.63 -19.43
C LYS A 120 -6.99 4.74 -18.07
N GLU A 121 -8.14 5.38 -18.00
CA GLU A 121 -8.84 5.63 -16.73
C GLU A 121 -9.31 4.34 -16.06
N GLN A 122 -9.97 3.46 -16.82
CA GLN A 122 -10.47 2.17 -16.30
C GLN A 122 -9.32 1.22 -15.95
N LEU A 123 -8.22 1.27 -16.71
CA LEU A 123 -7.03 0.49 -16.42
C LEU A 123 -6.47 0.81 -15.02
N PHE A 124 -6.41 2.09 -14.66
CA PHE A 124 -5.88 2.51 -13.37
C PHE A 124 -6.73 2.06 -12.20
N GLU A 125 -8.06 2.08 -12.33
CA GLU A 125 -8.96 1.49 -11.32
C GLU A 125 -8.66 0.01 -11.10
N VAL A 126 -8.46 -0.75 -12.19
CA VAL A 126 -8.10 -2.17 -12.12
C VAL A 126 -6.73 -2.38 -11.48
N ILE A 127 -5.73 -1.56 -11.81
CA ILE A 127 -4.40 -1.64 -11.19
C ILE A 127 -4.48 -1.42 -9.68
N LEU A 128 -5.21 -0.40 -9.21
CA LEU A 128 -5.37 -0.15 -7.77
C LEU A 128 -6.11 -1.28 -7.06
N ALA A 129 -7.18 -1.79 -7.67
CA ALA A 129 -7.92 -2.93 -7.12
C ALA A 129 -7.01 -4.16 -6.97
N LYS A 130 -6.20 -4.47 -8.01
CA LYS A 130 -5.26 -5.59 -7.97
C LYS A 130 -4.09 -5.36 -7.01
N ALA A 131 -3.56 -4.14 -6.92
CA ALA A 131 -2.52 -3.80 -5.95
C ALA A 131 -3.00 -4.03 -4.52
N LYS A 132 -4.20 -3.54 -4.19
CA LYS A 132 -4.83 -3.74 -2.88
C LYS A 132 -5.15 -5.21 -2.60
N GLU A 133 -5.72 -5.93 -3.57
CA GLU A 133 -5.98 -7.37 -3.47
C GLU A 133 -4.71 -8.18 -3.15
N HIS A 134 -3.56 -7.71 -3.65
CA HIS A 134 -2.26 -8.34 -3.43
C HIS A 134 -1.43 -7.72 -2.30
N GLY A 135 -2.08 -6.99 -1.39
CA GLY A 135 -1.49 -6.59 -0.11
C GLY A 135 -0.64 -5.32 -0.16
N LEU A 136 -0.64 -4.57 -1.28
CA LEU A 136 -0.03 -3.24 -1.29
C LEU A 136 -0.91 -2.22 -0.57
N ASN A 137 -0.25 -1.37 0.22
CA ASN A 137 -0.87 -0.16 0.74
C ASN A 137 -0.98 0.88 -0.38
N ILE A 138 -2.18 1.00 -0.96
CA ILE A 138 -2.47 1.96 -2.04
C ILE A 138 -2.56 3.42 -1.58
N GLU A 139 -2.36 3.72 -0.29
CA GLU A 139 -2.17 5.10 0.17
C GLU A 139 -0.71 5.57 0.00
N LYS A 140 0.20 4.63 -0.27
CA LYS A 140 1.63 4.88 -0.48
C LYS A 140 2.02 4.75 -1.95
N PRO A 141 3.06 5.46 -2.41
CA PRO A 141 3.58 5.29 -3.77
C PRO A 141 4.12 3.87 -4.02
N PHE A 142 3.92 3.35 -5.22
CA PHE A 142 4.51 2.07 -5.65
C PHE A 142 4.77 2.04 -7.16
N PRO A 143 5.79 1.28 -7.62
CA PRO A 143 5.99 1.01 -9.03
C PRO A 143 5.13 -0.17 -9.51
N PHE A 144 4.82 -0.22 -10.79
CA PHE A 144 4.21 -1.38 -11.45
C PHE A 144 4.75 -1.54 -12.86
N LEU A 145 4.64 -2.74 -13.42
CA LEU A 145 4.88 -2.96 -14.85
C LEU A 145 3.60 -3.43 -15.53
N LEU A 146 3.40 -3.00 -16.76
CA LEU A 146 2.33 -3.50 -17.61
C LEU A 146 2.91 -3.97 -18.94
N GLU A 147 2.82 -5.27 -19.18
CA GLU A 147 3.43 -5.94 -20.33
C GLU A 147 2.36 -6.52 -21.25
N GLY A 148 2.50 -6.28 -22.54
CA GLY A 148 1.63 -6.87 -23.55
C GLY A 148 1.50 -6.01 -24.79
N PHE A 149 0.47 -6.29 -25.58
CA PHE A 149 0.13 -5.51 -26.76
C PHE A 149 -0.80 -4.36 -26.38
N PHE A 150 -0.46 -3.15 -26.79
CA PHE A 150 -1.31 -1.97 -26.68
C PHE A 150 -2.05 -1.78 -28.00
N LYS A 151 -3.37 -1.57 -27.92
CA LYS A 151 -4.18 -1.20 -29.08
C LYS A 151 -3.68 0.11 -29.65
N GLU A 152 -3.45 1.08 -28.75
CA GLU A 152 -2.86 2.37 -29.04
C GLU A 152 -1.96 2.76 -27.87
N LEU A 153 -0.82 3.35 -28.18
CA LEU A 153 0.15 3.84 -27.21
C LEU A 153 0.72 5.16 -27.74
N LYS A 154 0.39 6.27 -27.08
CA LYS A 154 0.85 7.61 -27.43
C LYS A 154 2.04 7.97 -26.55
N ILE A 155 3.18 8.19 -27.18
CA ILE A 155 4.46 8.41 -26.50
C ILE A 155 5.14 9.67 -26.99
N HIS A 156 5.94 10.28 -26.11
CA HIS A 156 6.81 11.38 -26.49
C HIS A 156 8.20 11.29 -25.87
N VAL A 157 9.14 11.99 -26.49
CA VAL A 157 10.46 12.29 -25.93
C VAL A 157 10.68 13.79 -26.05
N ILE A 158 10.99 14.44 -24.93
CA ILE A 158 11.39 15.85 -24.90
C ILE A 158 12.72 16.02 -25.65
N ASN A 159 12.85 17.07 -26.48
CA ASN A 159 14.06 17.31 -27.25
C ASN A 159 14.56 18.77 -27.22
N GLY A 160 14.26 19.49 -26.14
CA GLY A 160 14.79 20.81 -25.85
C GLY A 160 13.72 21.84 -25.51
N GLN A 161 14.20 23.00 -25.04
CA GLN A 161 13.38 24.18 -24.81
C GLN A 161 12.70 24.64 -26.12
N ASN A 162 11.45 25.10 -26.02
CA ASN A 162 10.75 25.70 -27.14
C ASN A 162 10.98 27.22 -27.14
N PRO A 163 11.76 27.78 -28.10
CA PRO A 163 12.02 29.22 -28.16
C PRO A 163 10.78 30.06 -28.46
N LYS A 164 9.67 29.44 -28.90
CA LYS A 164 8.38 30.11 -29.13
C LYS A 164 7.51 30.17 -27.87
N PHE A 165 7.92 29.52 -26.79
CA PHE A 165 7.20 29.58 -25.53
C PHE A 165 7.28 31.01 -24.94
N GLN A 166 6.13 31.59 -24.62
CA GLN A 166 6.00 32.95 -24.08
C GLN A 166 5.34 32.98 -22.70
N GLY A 167 5.27 31.83 -22.03
CA GLY A 167 4.57 31.64 -20.76
C GLY A 167 3.27 30.82 -20.90
N HIS A 168 2.72 30.43 -19.75
CA HIS A 168 1.51 29.62 -19.68
C HIS A 168 0.26 30.37 -20.16
N GLY A 169 -0.65 29.65 -20.82
CA GLY A 169 -1.88 30.20 -21.42
C GLY A 169 -1.80 30.43 -22.94
N GLY A 170 -0.60 30.32 -23.52
CA GLY A 170 -0.39 30.28 -24.96
C GLY A 170 -0.63 28.91 -25.60
N LYS A 171 -0.50 28.83 -26.93
CA LYS A 171 -0.62 27.57 -27.71
C LYS A 171 0.64 26.71 -27.68
N GLU A 172 1.79 27.34 -27.46
CA GLU A 172 3.09 26.70 -27.46
C GLU A 172 3.39 26.05 -26.11
N LYS A 173 3.96 24.85 -26.12
CA LYS A 173 4.41 24.16 -24.90
C LYS A 173 5.84 24.59 -24.54
N LEU A 174 6.21 24.49 -23.26
CA LEU A 174 7.53 24.85 -22.74
C LEU A 174 8.67 24.12 -23.45
N PHE A 175 8.46 22.84 -23.78
CA PHE A 175 9.45 22.02 -24.47
C PHE A 175 8.97 21.62 -25.87
N ASN A 176 9.93 21.46 -26.78
CA ASN A 176 9.76 20.69 -28.00
C ASN A 176 9.76 19.20 -27.66
N MET A 177 8.98 18.42 -28.40
CA MET A 177 8.87 16.98 -28.20
C MET A 177 8.71 16.27 -29.55
N ALA A 178 9.35 15.12 -29.69
CA ALA A 178 8.97 14.15 -30.69
C ALA A 178 7.76 13.36 -30.15
N LEU A 179 6.70 13.23 -30.94
CA LEU A 179 5.46 12.55 -30.56
C LEU A 179 5.15 11.45 -31.56
N GLU A 180 4.84 10.25 -31.06
CA GLU A 180 4.40 9.13 -31.89
C GLU A 180 3.17 8.44 -31.30
N ILE A 181 2.30 7.94 -32.18
CA ILE A 181 1.20 7.06 -31.82
C ILE A 181 1.53 5.68 -32.40
N LYS A 182 1.77 4.71 -31.51
CA LYS A 182 2.03 3.32 -31.85
C LYS A 182 0.73 2.54 -31.78
N VAL A 183 0.39 1.81 -32.84
CA VAL A 183 -0.85 1.02 -32.94
C VAL A 183 -0.49 -0.46 -32.95
N ARG A 184 -1.20 -1.28 -32.16
CA ARG A 184 -0.95 -2.73 -32.01
C ARG A 184 0.51 -3.04 -31.63
N GLN A 185 1.06 -2.27 -30.70
CA GLN A 185 2.47 -2.33 -30.33
C GLN A 185 2.68 -3.17 -29.08
N ALA A 186 3.59 -4.14 -29.13
CA ALA A 186 4.09 -4.79 -27.92
C ALA A 186 5.02 -3.84 -27.17
N ALA A 187 4.79 -3.64 -25.88
CA ALA A 187 5.63 -2.80 -25.04
C ALA A 187 5.60 -3.26 -23.58
N THR A 188 6.57 -2.76 -22.81
CA THR A 188 6.53 -2.79 -21.35
C THR A 188 6.37 -1.36 -20.86
N VAL A 189 5.27 -1.07 -20.16
CA VAL A 189 5.10 0.20 -19.46
C VAL A 189 5.70 0.06 -18.06
N VAL A 190 6.60 0.98 -17.72
CA VAL A 190 7.10 1.20 -16.36
C VAL A 190 6.30 2.35 -15.77
N GLY A 191 5.52 2.05 -14.72
CA GLY A 191 4.64 3.04 -14.10
C GLY A 191 4.96 3.25 -12.63
N PHE A 192 4.80 4.48 -12.18
CA PHE A 192 4.85 4.85 -10.77
C PHE A 192 3.54 5.50 -10.35
N TYR A 193 2.92 4.94 -9.31
CA TYR A 193 1.73 5.49 -8.68
C TYR A 193 2.08 6.40 -7.50
N SER A 194 1.29 7.44 -7.25
CA SER A 194 1.24 8.18 -5.99
C SER A 194 -0.11 8.86 -5.79
N ALA A 195 -0.84 8.47 -4.73
CA ALA A 195 -2.07 9.13 -4.31
C ALA A 195 -1.79 10.50 -3.66
N SER A 196 -0.76 10.55 -2.81
CA SER A 196 -0.48 11.66 -1.88
C SER A 196 0.48 12.72 -2.42
N ASN A 197 1.23 12.42 -3.50
CA ASN A 197 2.21 13.32 -4.10
C ASN A 197 1.87 13.69 -5.55
N GLN A 198 0.58 13.89 -5.86
CA GLN A 198 0.16 14.38 -7.17
C GLN A 198 0.92 15.65 -7.54
N GLY A 199 1.48 15.70 -8.76
CA GLY A 199 2.23 16.85 -9.25
C GLY A 199 3.67 16.96 -8.75
N VAL A 200 4.16 16.04 -7.89
CA VAL A 200 5.60 15.97 -7.56
C VAL A 200 6.35 15.36 -8.73
N TYR A 201 6.08 14.11 -9.07
CA TYR A 201 6.64 13.48 -10.27
C TYR A 201 5.56 12.95 -11.22
N THR A 202 4.29 13.18 -10.92
CA THR A 202 3.16 12.84 -11.79
C THR A 202 2.63 14.10 -12.48
N HIS A 203 1.84 13.94 -13.54
CA HIS A 203 1.14 15.08 -14.15
C HIS A 203 0.13 15.70 -13.16
N PRO A 204 -0.19 17.01 -13.27
CA PRO A 204 -1.18 17.65 -12.40
C PRO A 204 -2.54 16.96 -12.50
N GLY A 205 -3.08 16.54 -11.36
CA GLY A 205 -4.35 15.81 -11.30
C GLY A 205 -4.25 14.34 -11.71
N GLU A 206 -3.07 13.86 -12.12
CA GLU A 206 -2.79 12.44 -12.31
C GLU A 206 -2.01 11.89 -11.11
N SER A 207 -2.37 10.68 -10.69
CA SER A 207 -1.65 9.94 -9.65
C SER A 207 -0.53 9.05 -10.22
N TRP A 208 -0.11 9.28 -11.47
CA TRP A 208 0.71 8.33 -12.21
C TRP A 208 1.78 9.01 -13.06
N HIS A 209 2.93 8.36 -13.22
CA HIS A 209 3.97 8.72 -14.19
C HIS A 209 4.39 7.45 -14.94
N LEU A 210 4.21 7.44 -16.25
CA LEU A 210 4.37 6.28 -17.10
C LEU A 210 5.40 6.52 -18.20
N HIS A 211 6.32 5.58 -18.37
CA HIS A 211 7.15 5.47 -19.56
C HIS A 211 6.94 4.09 -20.20
N ALA A 212 7.15 4.00 -21.51
CA ALA A 212 7.12 2.75 -22.26
C ALA A 212 8.50 2.38 -22.78
N VAL A 213 8.76 1.07 -22.81
CA VAL A 213 9.92 0.46 -23.44
C VAL A 213 9.45 -0.41 -24.60
N ILE A 214 9.99 -0.17 -25.79
CA ILE A 214 9.83 -1.02 -26.98
C ILE A 214 11.22 -1.52 -27.36
N ASP A 215 11.57 -2.70 -26.86
CA ASP A 215 12.97 -3.17 -26.87
C ASP A 215 13.52 -3.37 -28.29
N GLU A 216 12.72 -3.93 -29.20
CA GLU A 216 13.11 -4.18 -30.60
C GLU A 216 13.45 -2.89 -31.36
N GLN A 217 12.88 -1.75 -30.95
CA GLN A 217 13.11 -0.44 -31.55
C GLN A 217 14.11 0.40 -30.74
N ASN A 218 14.63 -0.13 -29.63
CA ASN A 218 15.48 0.59 -28.68
C ASN A 218 14.87 1.94 -28.28
N ILE A 219 13.59 1.91 -27.88
CA ILE A 219 12.81 3.07 -27.45
C ILE A 219 12.60 3.00 -25.94
N GLY A 220 12.95 4.08 -25.23
CA GLY A 220 12.35 4.48 -23.95
C GLY A 220 11.74 5.87 -24.08
N ALA A 221 10.45 6.01 -23.77
CA ALA A 221 9.72 7.27 -23.96
C ALA A 221 8.62 7.46 -22.91
N HIS A 222 8.25 8.71 -22.65
CA HIS A 222 7.11 9.04 -21.80
C HIS A 222 5.79 8.59 -22.45
N VAL A 223 4.81 8.15 -21.67
CA VAL A 223 3.47 7.76 -22.15
C VAL A 223 2.46 8.84 -21.81
N ASP A 224 1.94 9.50 -22.83
CA ASP A 224 0.86 10.49 -22.67
C ASP A 224 -0.49 9.79 -22.47
N ASP A 225 -0.76 8.79 -23.30
CA ASP A 225 -2.03 8.05 -23.32
C ASP A 225 -1.84 6.61 -23.81
N LEU A 226 -2.74 5.72 -23.42
CA LEU A 226 -2.69 4.32 -23.78
C LEU A 226 -4.08 3.69 -23.80
N HIS A 227 -4.23 2.67 -24.66
CA HIS A 227 -5.32 1.72 -24.62
C HIS A 227 -4.75 0.31 -24.68
N THR A 228 -5.05 -0.51 -23.68
CA THR A 228 -4.52 -1.88 -23.63
C THR A 228 -5.17 -2.76 -24.68
N GLY A 229 -4.44 -3.77 -25.15
CA GLY A 229 -4.98 -4.85 -25.94
C GLY A 229 -5.57 -5.95 -25.07
N HIS A 230 -5.79 -7.13 -25.66
CA HIS A 230 -6.27 -8.30 -24.92
C HIS A 230 -5.13 -8.95 -24.13
N VAL A 231 -5.45 -9.42 -22.93
CA VAL A 231 -4.55 -10.22 -22.08
C VAL A 231 -3.23 -9.50 -21.79
N MET A 232 -3.30 -8.44 -21.00
CA MET A 232 -2.11 -7.79 -20.43
C MET A 232 -1.60 -8.56 -19.22
N THR A 233 -0.30 -8.43 -18.94
CA THR A 233 0.32 -8.87 -17.69
C THR A 233 0.64 -7.65 -16.85
N LEU A 234 -0.09 -7.47 -15.75
CA LEU A 234 0.25 -6.51 -14.71
C LEU A 234 1.22 -7.17 -13.74
N LYS A 235 2.37 -6.55 -13.49
CA LYS A 235 3.32 -6.95 -12.46
C LYS A 235 3.25 -5.97 -11.31
N ILE A 236 3.06 -6.51 -10.12
CA ILE A 236 2.92 -5.78 -8.86
C ILE A 236 4.07 -6.21 -7.94
N PRO A 237 4.76 -5.29 -7.25
CA PRO A 237 5.81 -5.66 -6.32
C PRO A 237 5.31 -6.60 -5.23
N VAL A 238 6.11 -7.60 -4.89
CA VAL A 238 5.87 -8.42 -3.70
C VAL A 238 6.45 -7.69 -2.51
N VAL A 239 5.60 -7.31 -1.55
CA VAL A 239 6.00 -6.86 -0.21
C VAL A 239 5.88 -8.04 0.74
N GLU A 240 6.95 -8.38 1.45
CA GLU A 240 6.87 -9.39 2.50
C GLU A 240 6.24 -8.72 3.73
N ASN A 241 4.92 -8.92 3.88
CA ASN A 241 4.19 -8.46 5.06
C ASN A 241 4.29 -9.53 6.14
N TYR A 242 5.29 -9.41 7.02
CA TYR A 242 5.46 -10.27 8.18
C TYR A 242 4.48 -9.85 9.28
N ASP A 243 3.21 -10.21 9.13
CA ASP A 243 2.32 -10.25 10.28
C ASP A 243 2.59 -11.55 11.05
N PRO A 244 3.23 -11.49 12.24
CA PRO A 244 3.62 -12.69 12.98
C PRO A 244 2.42 -13.41 13.59
N ARG A 245 1.22 -12.82 13.51
CA ARG A 245 0.01 -13.39 14.09
C ARG A 245 -0.45 -14.61 13.31
N PHE A 246 -0.90 -15.61 14.05
CA PHE A 246 -1.47 -16.83 13.50
C PHE A 246 -2.77 -16.51 12.76
N SER A 247 -2.81 -16.82 11.46
CA SER A 247 -4.04 -16.70 10.67
C SER A 247 -5.01 -17.84 11.00
N LEU A 248 -6.24 -17.48 11.34
CA LEU A 248 -7.30 -18.46 11.56
C LEU A 248 -7.82 -19.11 10.25
N GLY A 249 -7.39 -18.65 9.07
CA GLY A 249 -7.79 -19.28 7.79
C GLY A 249 -9.30 -19.33 7.55
N LEU A 250 -10.04 -18.33 8.03
CA LEU A 250 -11.49 -18.25 7.88
C LEU A 250 -11.88 -17.93 6.43
N THR A 251 -12.97 -18.53 5.95
CA THR A 251 -13.60 -18.12 4.69
C THR A 251 -14.21 -16.72 4.83
N PRO A 252 -14.53 -16.01 3.73
CA PRO A 252 -15.15 -14.69 3.81
C PRO A 252 -16.44 -14.66 4.64
N LYS A 253 -17.27 -15.72 4.56
CA LYS A 253 -18.50 -15.85 5.36
C LYS A 253 -18.18 -16.04 6.85
N GLU A 254 -17.28 -16.98 7.17
CA GLU A 254 -16.85 -17.24 8.56
C GLU A 254 -16.20 -16.00 9.19
N LYS A 255 -15.39 -15.26 8.42
CA LYS A 255 -14.78 -13.99 8.84
C LYS A 255 -15.85 -12.97 9.20
N ALA A 256 -16.86 -12.80 8.36
CA ALA A 256 -17.94 -11.85 8.61
C ALA A 256 -18.72 -12.19 9.89
N GLU A 257 -19.01 -13.48 10.10
CA GLU A 257 -19.65 -14.00 11.33
C GLU A 257 -18.76 -13.79 12.56
N PHE A 258 -17.50 -14.21 12.51
CA PHE A 258 -16.53 -14.04 13.60
C PHE A 258 -16.35 -12.55 13.99
N LEU A 259 -16.16 -11.67 13.00
CA LEU A 259 -15.99 -10.24 13.26
C LEU A 259 -17.28 -9.58 13.79
N ALA A 260 -18.46 -10.14 13.52
CA ALA A 260 -19.70 -9.70 14.15
C ALA A 260 -19.72 -10.02 15.65
N GLU A 261 -19.27 -11.22 16.03
CA GLU A 261 -19.10 -11.59 17.45
C GLU A 261 -18.06 -10.69 18.14
N MET A 262 -16.92 -10.40 17.50
CA MET A 262 -15.91 -9.49 18.06
C MET A 262 -16.43 -8.06 18.27
N ARG A 263 -17.22 -7.52 17.32
CA ARG A 263 -17.88 -6.21 17.51
C ARG A 263 -18.85 -6.22 18.69
N GLN A 264 -19.53 -7.34 18.91
CA GLN A 264 -20.47 -7.50 20.01
C GLN A 264 -19.77 -7.64 21.38
N MET A 265 -18.59 -8.26 21.43
CA MET A 265 -17.75 -8.25 22.64
C MET A 265 -17.27 -6.84 22.99
N LEU A 266 -16.87 -6.05 21.99
CA LEU A 266 -16.54 -4.64 22.19
C LEU A 266 -17.74 -3.84 22.72
N ALA A 267 -18.95 -4.10 22.20
CA ALA A 267 -20.18 -3.49 22.71
C ALA A 267 -20.48 -3.91 24.16
N SER A 268 -20.20 -5.16 24.55
CA SER A 268 -20.31 -5.60 25.95
C SER A 268 -19.37 -4.84 26.87
N ILE A 269 -18.11 -4.64 26.49
CA ILE A 269 -17.15 -3.84 27.27
C ILE A 269 -17.62 -2.39 27.39
N GLN A 270 -18.07 -1.78 26.29
CA GLN A 270 -18.60 -0.43 26.30
C GLN A 270 -19.80 -0.29 27.24
N GLY A 271 -20.71 -1.26 27.24
CA GLY A 271 -21.89 -1.27 28.12
C GLY A 271 -21.52 -1.45 29.59
N VAL A 272 -20.57 -2.33 29.90
CA VAL A 272 -20.03 -2.52 31.26
C VAL A 272 -19.39 -1.22 31.76
N MET A 273 -18.51 -0.60 30.97
CA MET A 273 -17.84 0.66 31.35
C MET A 273 -18.84 1.81 31.52
N MET A 274 -19.87 1.88 30.68
CA MET A 274 -20.95 2.87 30.84
C MET A 274 -21.70 2.64 32.15
N GLY A 275 -22.11 1.41 32.43
CA GLY A 275 -22.83 1.08 33.66
C GLY A 275 -22.01 1.35 34.92
N ILE A 276 -20.70 1.08 34.90
CA ILE A 276 -19.77 1.48 35.97
C ILE A 276 -19.78 3.01 36.16
N GLY A 277 -19.64 3.76 35.07
CA GLY A 277 -19.59 5.23 35.12
C GLY A 277 -20.90 5.90 35.57
N THR A 278 -22.03 5.19 35.47
CA THR A 278 -23.35 5.68 35.86
C THR A 278 -23.95 4.97 37.07
N ASP A 279 -23.19 4.09 37.73
CA ASP A 279 -23.66 3.24 38.84
C ASP A 279 -24.89 2.37 38.49
N ASP A 280 -25.00 1.95 37.23
CA ASP A 280 -26.11 1.12 36.70
C ASP A 280 -25.68 -0.36 36.61
N ARG A 281 -25.95 -1.10 37.69
CA ARG A 281 -25.66 -2.55 37.80
C ARG A 281 -26.42 -3.39 36.78
N ASP A 282 -27.66 -3.03 36.45
CA ASP A 282 -28.47 -3.77 35.48
C ASP A 282 -27.88 -3.67 34.07
N LEU A 283 -27.36 -2.49 33.70
CA LEU A 283 -26.64 -2.29 32.45
C LEU A 283 -25.36 -3.13 32.40
N ILE A 284 -24.58 -3.18 33.48
CA ILE A 284 -23.37 -4.01 33.59
C ILE A 284 -23.72 -5.49 33.35
N ILE A 285 -24.66 -6.03 34.12
CA ILE A 285 -25.10 -7.43 34.07
C ILE A 285 -25.61 -7.77 32.67
N LYS A 286 -26.48 -6.94 32.09
CA LYS A 286 -27.04 -7.16 30.75
C LYS A 286 -25.96 -7.18 29.68
N SER A 287 -24.99 -6.27 29.77
CA SER A 287 -23.91 -6.13 28.79
C SER A 287 -22.94 -7.30 28.87
N ALA A 288 -22.51 -7.67 30.08
CA ALA A 288 -21.58 -8.77 30.31
C ALA A 288 -22.17 -10.14 29.92
N ARG A 289 -23.44 -10.40 30.27
CA ARG A 289 -24.13 -11.67 29.99
C ARG A 289 -24.20 -12.02 28.50
N TYR A 290 -24.20 -11.02 27.61
CA TYR A 290 -24.20 -11.27 26.17
C TYR A 290 -22.93 -12.01 25.73
N SER A 291 -21.77 -11.53 26.17
CA SER A 291 -20.45 -12.01 25.74
C SER A 291 -19.91 -13.13 26.63
N GLY A 292 -20.71 -13.64 27.57
CA GLY A 292 -20.39 -14.82 28.36
C GLY A 292 -20.51 -16.14 27.58
N ASN A 293 -20.79 -17.23 28.29
CA ASN A 293 -20.85 -18.59 27.76
C ASN A 293 -21.93 -18.81 26.70
N ARG A 294 -22.89 -17.88 26.57
CA ARG A 294 -23.89 -17.89 25.50
C ARG A 294 -23.22 -17.69 24.14
N MET A 295 -22.34 -16.70 24.01
CA MET A 295 -21.64 -16.41 22.76
C MET A 295 -20.70 -17.57 22.40
N ALA A 296 -19.89 -18.05 23.35
CA ALA A 296 -19.00 -19.20 23.14
C ALA A 296 -19.72 -20.45 22.59
N ARG A 297 -20.95 -20.69 23.05
CA ARG A 297 -21.79 -21.81 22.57
C ARG A 297 -22.37 -21.55 21.18
N ALA A 298 -22.71 -20.31 20.86
CA ALA A 298 -23.26 -19.91 19.58
C ALA A 298 -22.23 -19.91 18.44
N THR A 299 -20.93 -19.79 18.75
CA THR A 299 -19.88 -19.79 17.73
C THR A 299 -19.95 -21.06 16.84
N PRO A 300 -20.05 -20.90 15.51
CA PRO A 300 -20.18 -22.00 14.56
C PRO A 300 -19.08 -23.07 14.68
N GLN A 301 -19.46 -24.34 14.52
CA GLN A 301 -18.51 -25.46 14.52
C GLN A 301 -17.47 -25.36 13.40
N SER A 302 -17.79 -24.73 12.27
CA SER A 302 -16.84 -24.50 11.19
C SER A 302 -15.70 -23.55 11.60
N ILE A 303 -15.99 -22.56 12.43
CA ILE A 303 -15.01 -21.63 13.00
C ILE A 303 -14.20 -22.32 14.12
N LYS A 304 -14.87 -23.03 15.04
CA LYS A 304 -14.20 -23.76 16.14
C LYS A 304 -13.13 -24.75 15.65
N LYS A 305 -13.38 -25.41 14.51
CA LYS A 305 -12.40 -26.33 13.91
C LYS A 305 -11.12 -25.64 13.40
N LYS A 306 -11.16 -24.32 13.20
CA LYS A 306 -10.04 -23.52 12.68
C LYS A 306 -9.34 -22.73 13.78
N THR A 307 -9.89 -22.67 14.98
CA THR A 307 -9.25 -22.07 16.14
C THR A 307 -8.25 -23.05 16.74
N PRO A 308 -6.95 -22.68 16.88
CA PRO A 308 -5.97 -23.56 17.53
C PRO A 308 -6.21 -23.63 19.04
N VAL A 309 -5.59 -24.61 19.71
CA VAL A 309 -5.67 -24.76 21.17
C VAL A 309 -5.26 -23.47 21.89
N SER A 310 -4.20 -22.81 21.43
CA SER A 310 -3.74 -21.52 21.98
C SER A 310 -4.78 -20.39 21.85
N PHE A 311 -5.72 -20.48 20.91
CA PHE A 311 -6.83 -19.54 20.81
C PHE A 311 -7.88 -19.86 21.88
N GLU A 312 -8.21 -21.13 22.07
CA GLU A 312 -9.19 -21.59 23.07
C GLU A 312 -8.74 -21.29 24.50
N GLU A 313 -7.43 -21.40 24.76
CA GLU A 313 -6.79 -21.04 26.05
C GLU A 313 -6.98 -19.56 26.43
N ILE A 314 -7.30 -18.68 25.48
CA ILE A 314 -7.61 -17.27 25.74
C ILE A 314 -9.13 -17.03 25.65
N GLY A 315 -9.77 -17.50 24.58
CA GLY A 315 -11.18 -17.25 24.31
C GLY A 315 -12.11 -17.85 25.36
N GLY A 316 -11.87 -19.11 25.75
CA GLY A 316 -12.65 -19.80 26.77
C GLY A 316 -12.67 -19.05 28.11
N PRO A 317 -11.50 -18.76 28.70
CA PRO A 317 -11.40 -17.95 29.92
C PRO A 317 -12.02 -16.56 29.80
N THR A 318 -11.87 -15.89 28.66
CA THR A 318 -12.49 -14.56 28.43
C THR A 318 -14.02 -14.61 28.57
N HIS A 319 -14.67 -15.63 27.99
CA HIS A 319 -16.11 -15.81 28.16
C HIS A 319 -16.51 -16.11 29.61
N MET A 320 -15.67 -16.81 30.38
CA MET A 320 -15.91 -17.01 31.81
C MET A 320 -15.77 -15.71 32.62
N MET A 321 -14.81 -14.85 32.29
CA MET A 321 -14.65 -13.55 32.94
C MET A 321 -15.86 -12.63 32.73
N PHE A 322 -16.51 -12.70 31.56
CA PHE A 322 -17.79 -12.01 31.35
C PHE A 322 -18.91 -12.55 32.25
N GLU A 323 -18.98 -13.86 32.48
CA GLU A 323 -19.95 -14.43 33.43
C GLU A 323 -19.61 -14.07 34.88
N GLU A 324 -18.32 -13.99 35.22
CA GLU A 324 -17.87 -13.55 36.54
C GLU A 324 -18.25 -12.09 36.80
N LEU A 325 -18.09 -11.20 35.81
CA LEU A 325 -18.55 -9.81 35.90
C LEU A 325 -20.05 -9.69 36.21
N VAL A 326 -20.87 -10.61 35.69
CA VAL A 326 -22.30 -10.66 36.02
C VAL A 326 -22.53 -10.92 37.50
N ILE A 327 -21.79 -11.87 38.08
CA ILE A 327 -21.90 -12.24 39.51
C ILE A 327 -21.36 -11.11 40.39
N ARG A 328 -20.18 -10.59 40.05
CA ARG A 328 -19.53 -9.51 40.79
C ARG A 328 -20.39 -8.25 40.80
N ALA A 329 -21.06 -7.93 39.69
CA ALA A 329 -21.94 -6.76 39.60
C ALA A 329 -23.12 -6.79 40.57
N GLU A 330 -23.45 -7.92 41.20
CA GLU A 330 -24.49 -8.00 42.23
C GLU A 330 -24.02 -7.40 43.58
N THR A 331 -22.72 -7.41 43.88
CA THR A 331 -22.23 -7.09 45.23
C THR A 331 -20.98 -6.22 45.29
N ASP A 332 -20.09 -6.30 44.29
CA ASP A 332 -18.82 -5.56 44.27
C ASP A 332 -19.06 -4.05 44.06
N ASP A 333 -18.13 -3.23 44.54
CA ASP A 333 -18.09 -1.79 44.27
C ASP A 333 -17.65 -1.49 42.83
N MET A 334 -18.01 -0.31 42.31
CA MET A 334 -17.78 0.06 40.91
C MET A 334 -16.29 0.11 40.50
N ASP A 335 -15.41 0.45 41.44
CA ASP A 335 -13.96 0.43 41.24
C ASP A 335 -13.43 -1.01 41.09
N MET A 336 -13.92 -1.95 41.89
CA MET A 336 -13.61 -3.37 41.75
C MET A 336 -14.10 -3.95 40.41
N LEU A 337 -15.26 -3.52 39.93
CA LEU A 337 -15.78 -3.91 38.60
C LEU A 337 -14.95 -3.31 37.47
N ALA A 338 -14.44 -2.08 37.64
CA ALA A 338 -13.54 -1.46 36.66
C ALA A 338 -12.21 -2.21 36.56
N GLU A 339 -11.63 -2.60 37.69
CA GLU A 339 -10.41 -3.42 37.75
C GLU A 339 -10.63 -4.77 37.05
N ALA A 340 -11.71 -5.47 37.37
CA ALA A 340 -12.10 -6.73 36.74
C ALA A 340 -12.26 -6.62 35.22
N THR A 341 -12.86 -5.53 34.76
CA THR A 341 -13.04 -5.25 33.33
C THR A 341 -11.69 -4.99 32.66
N GLY A 342 -10.77 -4.30 33.35
CA GLY A 342 -9.39 -4.11 32.90
C GLY A 342 -8.63 -5.42 32.74
N GLU A 343 -8.73 -6.33 33.72
CA GLU A 343 -8.14 -7.68 33.64
C GLU A 343 -8.71 -8.47 32.45
N LEU A 344 -10.02 -8.44 32.23
CA LEU A 344 -10.66 -9.09 31.08
C LEU A 344 -10.09 -8.55 29.76
N MET A 345 -9.92 -7.23 29.64
CA MET A 345 -9.37 -6.60 28.43
C MET A 345 -7.94 -7.04 28.12
N GLN A 346 -7.16 -7.52 29.10
CA GLN A 346 -5.83 -8.08 28.84
C GLN A 346 -5.91 -9.33 27.94
N ASN A 347 -6.94 -10.16 28.10
CA ASN A 347 -7.16 -11.29 27.19
C ASN A 347 -7.54 -10.85 25.78
N CYS A 348 -8.28 -9.75 25.64
CA CYS A 348 -8.56 -9.16 24.32
C CYS A 348 -7.24 -8.75 23.64
N LEU A 349 -6.36 -8.06 24.36
CA LEU A 349 -5.05 -7.65 23.85
C LEU A 349 -4.19 -8.86 23.46
N ALA A 350 -4.12 -9.88 24.32
CA ALA A 350 -3.37 -11.10 24.05
C ALA A 350 -3.89 -11.82 22.79
N CYS A 351 -5.21 -11.94 22.63
CA CYS A 351 -5.82 -12.54 21.44
C CYS A 351 -5.51 -11.73 20.17
N HIS A 352 -5.65 -10.40 20.21
CA HIS A 352 -5.39 -9.53 19.06
C HIS A 352 -3.90 -9.45 18.66
N ALA A 353 -3.00 -9.67 19.62
CA ALA A 353 -1.57 -9.75 19.39
C ALA A 353 -1.10 -11.12 18.87
N ALA A 354 -1.88 -12.19 19.10
CA ALA A 354 -1.53 -13.55 18.69
C ALA A 354 -2.22 -14.00 17.40
N PHE A 355 -3.43 -13.52 17.12
CA PHE A 355 -4.28 -14.05 16.05
C PHE A 355 -4.78 -12.97 15.09
N LYS A 356 -4.98 -13.38 13.84
CA LYS A 356 -5.58 -12.54 12.80
C LYS A 356 -6.61 -13.31 11.97
N VAL A 357 -7.49 -12.54 11.33
CA VAL A 357 -8.44 -13.03 10.33
C VAL A 357 -8.16 -12.29 9.01
N ASP A 358 -7.62 -13.01 8.03
CA ASP A 358 -7.19 -12.44 6.74
C ASP A 358 -8.35 -12.00 5.85
#